data_AF-A0A3P6BKR3-F1
#
_entry.id   AF-A0A3P6BKR3-F1
#
_cell.length_a   1.000
_cell.length_b   1.000
_cell.length_c   1.000
_cell.angle_alpha   90.00
_cell.angle_beta   90.00
_cell.angle_gamma   90.00
#
_symmetry.space_group_name_H-M   'P 1'
#
loop_
_entity.id
_entity.type
_entity.pdbx_description
1 polymer ?
#
loop_
_entity_poly.entity_id
_entity_poly.type
_entity_poly.pdbx_seq_one_letter_code
_entity_poly.pdbx_strand_id
1 'polypeptide(L)'
;LISKFVQQKNEIVTSPLWKQVDDVGTYVMMSDIYKRSVKREEAAEMRMKMKERGLKKPPGCSWIPFGFQTHAFVVGDLSHP
;
A
#
# COMPACT_ATOMS: atom_id res chain seq x y z
N LEU A 1 6.88 9.52 -21.50
CA LEU A 1 6.09 8.60 -20.64
C LEU A 1 6.45 8.74 -19.16
N ILE A 2 7.73 8.70 -18.78
CA ILE A 2 8.17 8.82 -17.37
C ILE A 2 7.72 10.14 -16.70
N SER A 3 7.79 11.29 -17.38
CA SER A 3 7.43 12.58 -16.75
C SER A 3 5.93 12.72 -16.40
N LYS A 4 5.03 12.13 -17.21
CA LYS A 4 3.58 12.17 -16.95
C LYS A 4 3.21 11.40 -15.68
N PHE A 5 3.84 10.25 -15.43
CA PHE A 5 3.63 9.49 -14.18
C PHE A 5 4.15 10.22 -12.96
N VAL A 6 5.27 10.92 -13.08
CA VAL A 6 5.82 11.76 -11.98
C VAL A 6 4.90 12.95 -11.70
N GLN A 7 4.39 13.62 -12.74
CA GLN A 7 3.43 14.73 -12.59
C GLN A 7 2.11 14.28 -11.95
N GLN A 8 1.52 13.19 -12.43
CA GLN A 8 0.29 12.63 -11.85
C GLN A 8 0.45 12.29 -10.37
N LYS A 9 1.60 11.73 -9.97
CA LYS A 9 1.90 11.43 -8.55
C LYS A 9 1.97 12.68 -7.70
N ASN A 10 2.54 13.77 -8.20
CA ASN A 10 2.64 15.02 -7.46
C ASN A 10 1.25 15.67 -7.26
N GLU A 11 0.38 15.64 -8.27
CA GLU A 11 -0.99 16.15 -8.15
C GLU A 11 -1.81 15.41 -7.08
N ILE A 12 -1.71 14.07 -7.04
CA ILE A 12 -2.41 13.25 -6.05
C ILE A 12 -1.99 13.64 -4.64
N VAL A 13 -0.69 13.84 -4.37
CA VAL A 13 -0.21 14.23 -3.04
C VAL A 13 -0.75 15.60 -2.60
N THR A 14 -0.83 16.55 -3.54
CA THR A 14 -1.29 17.93 -3.25
C THR A 14 -2.81 18.05 -3.09
N SER A 15 -3.58 17.11 -3.63
CA SER A 15 -5.03 17.15 -3.57
C SER A 15 -5.56 16.93 -2.15
N PRO A 16 -6.60 17.64 -1.68
CA PRO A 16 -7.25 17.33 -0.40
C PRO A 16 -8.09 16.05 -0.46
N LEU A 17 -8.37 15.51 -1.65
CA LEU A 17 -9.30 14.40 -1.85
C LEU A 17 -8.81 13.09 -1.18
N TRP A 18 -7.52 12.80 -1.21
CA TRP A 18 -7.00 11.55 -0.61
C TRP A 18 -7.17 11.50 0.91
N LYS A 19 -7.32 12.66 1.58
CA LYS A 19 -7.56 12.74 3.03
C LYS A 19 -8.97 12.33 3.43
N GLN A 20 -9.91 12.28 2.48
CA GLN A 20 -11.30 11.92 2.72
C GLN A 20 -11.54 10.41 2.60
N VAL A 21 -10.58 9.67 2.04
CA VAL A 21 -10.74 8.24 1.74
C VAL A 21 -10.04 7.42 2.83
N ASP A 22 -10.82 6.66 3.59
CA ASP A 22 -10.31 5.68 4.55
C ASP A 22 -10.03 4.33 3.90
N ASP A 23 -9.19 4.36 2.86
CA ASP A 23 -8.72 3.16 2.16
C ASP A 23 -7.26 2.87 2.49
N VAL A 24 -6.99 1.61 2.87
CA VAL A 24 -5.65 1.10 3.17
C VAL A 24 -4.68 1.36 2.03
N GLY A 25 -5.12 1.17 0.77
CA GLY A 25 -4.30 1.36 -0.42
C GLY A 25 -3.81 2.80 -0.55
N THR A 26 -4.68 3.77 -0.29
CA THR A 26 -4.37 5.21 -0.34
C THR A 26 -3.28 5.59 0.65
N TYR A 27 -3.38 5.19 1.92
CA TYR A 27 -2.34 5.48 2.91
C TYR A 27 -1.01 4.80 2.60
N VAL A 28 -1.03 3.55 2.13
CA VAL A 28 0.17 2.82 1.71
C VAL A 28 0.85 3.54 0.54
N MET A 29 0.07 3.95 -0.46
CA MET A 29 0.57 4.69 -1.63
C MET A 29 1.17 6.04 -1.23
N MET A 30 0.47 6.81 -0.40
CA MET A 30 0.96 8.11 0.10
C MET A 30 2.25 7.96 0.90
N SER A 31 2.35 6.96 1.78
CA SER A 31 3.58 6.66 2.52
C SER A 31 4.76 6.33 1.59
N ASP A 32 4.53 5.57 0.50
CA ASP A 32 5.56 5.27 -0.50
C ASP A 32 6.00 6.51 -1.28
N ILE A 33 5.05 7.36 -1.69
CA ILE A 33 5.36 8.60 -2.40
C ILE A 33 6.23 9.51 -1.51
N TYR A 34 5.83 9.73 -0.25
CA TYR A 34 6.61 10.55 0.67
C TYR A 34 8.02 9.98 0.92
N LYS A 35 8.18 8.65 1.04
CA LYS A 35 9.52 8.04 1.14
C LYS A 35 10.40 8.33 -0.07
N ARG A 36 9.84 8.19 -1.28
CA ARG A 36 10.57 8.45 -2.54
C ARG A 36 10.95 9.91 -2.69
N SER A 37 10.17 10.82 -2.10
CA SER A 37 10.45 12.25 -2.04
C SER A 37 11.34 12.66 -0.85
N VAL A 38 11.98 11.71 -0.14
CA VAL A 38 12.83 11.97 1.04
C VAL A 38 12.07 12.62 2.22
N LYS A 39 10.74 12.58 2.18
CA LYS A 39 9.81 13.11 3.16
C LYS A 39 9.48 12.05 4.21
N ARG A 40 10.46 11.72 5.06
CA ARG A 40 10.37 10.60 6.01
C ARG A 40 9.32 10.83 7.10
N GLU A 41 9.16 12.06 7.55
CA GLU A 41 8.20 12.44 8.60
C GLU A 41 6.76 12.26 8.09
N GLU A 42 6.45 12.77 6.90
CA GLU A 42 5.12 12.61 6.29
C GLU A 42 4.82 11.14 5.99
N ALA A 43 5.83 10.36 5.57
CA ALA A 43 5.67 8.92 5.40
C ALA A 43 5.36 8.18 6.72
N ALA A 44 5.94 8.64 7.83
CA ALA A 44 5.66 8.12 9.17
C ALA A 44 4.27 8.54 9.66
N GLU A 45 3.86 9.78 9.40
CA GLU A 45 2.52 10.29 9.70
C GLU A 45 1.44 9.44 9.01
N MET A 46 1.64 9.07 7.73
CA MET A 46 0.70 8.19 7.02
C MET A 46 0.55 6.84 7.71
N ARG A 47 1.65 6.26 8.20
CA ARG A 47 1.64 4.98 8.93
C ARG A 47 0.98 5.10 10.31
N MET A 48 1.20 6.21 11.00
CA MET A 48 0.54 6.50 12.29
C MET A 48 -0.96 6.63 12.10
N LYS A 49 -1.41 7.37 11.08
CA LYS A 49 -2.84 7.49 10.73
C LYS A 49 -3.47 6.15 10.39
N MET A 50 -2.77 5.28 9.66
CA MET A 50 -3.25 3.90 9.43
C MET A 50 -3.47 3.16 10.75
N LYS A 51 -2.51 3.26 11.70
CA LYS A 51 -2.61 2.60 13.00
C LYS A 51 -3.77 3.15 13.84
N GLU A 52 -3.92 4.47 13.91
CA GLU A 52 -4.99 5.16 14.64
C GLU A 52 -6.38 4.80 14.11
N ARG A 53 -6.52 4.64 12.79
CA ARG A 53 -7.77 4.26 12.13
C ARG A 53 -7.98 2.74 12.06
N GLY A 54 -7.08 1.93 12.60
CA GLY A 54 -7.16 0.47 12.55
C GLY A 54 -6.97 -0.14 11.16
N LEU A 55 -6.46 0.64 10.19
CA LEU A 55 -6.21 0.22 8.82
C LEU A 55 -4.97 -0.69 8.77
N LYS A 56 -5.16 -1.92 8.25
CA LYS A 56 -4.09 -2.92 8.11
C LYS A 56 -3.95 -3.33 6.66
N LYS A 57 -2.72 -3.36 6.16
CA LYS A 57 -2.43 -3.95 4.84
C LYS A 57 -2.78 -5.44 4.88
N PRO A 58 -3.61 -5.95 3.95
CA PRO A 58 -3.85 -7.38 3.86
C PRO A 58 -2.54 -8.11 3.55
N PRO A 59 -2.36 -9.35 4.04
CA PRO A 59 -1.20 -10.15 3.69
C PRO A 59 -1.14 -10.36 2.17
N GLY A 60 0.07 -10.50 1.64
CA GLY A 60 0.24 -10.93 0.26
C GLY A 60 -0.32 -12.35 0.11
N CYS A 61 -1.00 -12.62 -1.00
CA CYS A 61 -1.48 -13.94 -1.35
C CYS A 61 -1.02 -14.27 -2.78
N SER A 62 -0.50 -15.47 -2.98
CA SER A 62 -0.28 -16.06 -4.29
C SER A 62 -0.94 -17.43 -4.35
N TRP A 63 -1.22 -17.92 -5.54
CA TRP A 63 -1.75 -19.27 -5.73
C TRP A 63 -1.05 -19.95 -6.91
N ILE A 64 -0.73 -21.23 -6.75
CA ILE A 64 -0.18 -22.05 -7.84
C ILE A 64 -1.14 -23.22 -8.12
N PRO A 65 -1.52 -23.44 -9.40
CA PRO A 65 -2.21 -24.66 -9.80
C PRO A 65 -1.24 -25.83 -9.80
N PHE A 66 -1.66 -26.97 -9.25
CA PHE A 66 -0.92 -28.23 -9.32
C PHE A 66 -1.89 -29.39 -9.55
N GLY A 67 -1.86 -29.97 -10.76
CA GLY A 67 -2.84 -30.98 -11.18
C GLY A 67 -4.27 -30.43 -11.16
N PHE A 68 -5.15 -31.06 -10.38
CA PHE A 68 -6.54 -30.61 -10.16
C PHE A 68 -6.72 -29.80 -8.87
N GLN A 69 -5.62 -29.45 -8.18
CA GLN A 69 -5.65 -28.70 -6.92
C GLN A 69 -5.02 -27.31 -7.11
N THR A 70 -5.43 -26.35 -6.28
CA THR A 70 -4.82 -25.01 -6.20
C THR A 70 -4.27 -24.82 -4.79
N HIS A 71 -2.98 -24.52 -4.69
CA HIS A 71 -2.33 -24.22 -3.42
C HIS A 71 -2.22 -22.71 -3.25
N ALA A 72 -2.73 -22.17 -2.14
CA ALA A 72 -2.67 -20.74 -1.82
C ALA A 72 -1.59 -20.48 -0.77
N PHE A 73 -0.67 -19.56 -1.04
CA PHE A 73 0.39 -19.15 -0.13
C PHE A 73 0.08 -17.76 0.39
N VAL A 74 -0.11 -17.63 1.69
CA VAL A 74 -0.36 -16.35 2.36
C VAL A 74 0.92 -15.93 3.09
N VAL A 75 1.35 -14.68 2.93
CA VAL A 75 2.54 -14.17 3.60
C VAL A 75 2.38 -14.26 5.12
N GLY A 76 3.33 -14.94 5.77
CA GLY A 76 3.33 -15.16 7.22
C GLY A 76 2.46 -16.32 7.69
N ASP A 77 1.83 -17.04 6.77
CA ASP A 77 1.20 -18.32 7.07
C ASP A 77 2.26 -19.40 7.34
N LEU A 78 2.00 -20.24 8.35
CA LEU A 78 2.84 -21.34 8.80
C LEU A 78 2.13 -22.69 8.67
N SER A 79 0.96 -22.73 8.04
CA SER A 79 0.17 -23.96 7.86
C SER A 79 0.65 -24.83 6.70
N HIS A 80 1.63 -24.36 5.92
CA HIS A 80 2.29 -25.12 4.85
C HIS A 80 3.52 -25.87 5.39
N PRO A 81 3.63 -27.20 5.15
CA PRO A 81 4.83 -28.00 5.46
C PRO A 81 6.10 -27.58 4.72
#